data_AF-A0A7V9JUA2-F1
#
_entry.id   AF-A0A7V9JUA2-F1
#
_cell.length_a   1.000
_cell.length_b   1.000
_cell.length_c   1.000
_cell.angle_alpha   90.00
_cell.angle_beta   90.00
_cell.angle_gamma   90.00
#
_symmetry.space_group_name_H-M   'P 1'
#
loop_
_entity.id
_entity.type
_entity.pdbx_description
1 polymer ?
#
loop_
_entity_poly.entity_id
_entity_poly.type
_entity_poly.pdbx_seq_one_letter_code
_entity_poly.pdbx_strand_id
1 'polypeptide(L)'
;TYDNHAAEVQRRSCIDGWRRHGVELSDRCIGIDGWSLLLVDSASGGTAPESSAWLQAQPHERAMLLTHVPVDRPLVRSFIADVDSERDCAIYTQSRSPALFADHLAGRIRTVFTGHLHFPGLVRDGDTTFHLLDASFARGSRGPSVAIVDTGGGSVRVTSLTAPV
;
A
#
# COMPACT_ATOMS: atom_id res chain seq x y z
N THR A 1 20.55 15.44 4.42
CA THR A 1 20.26 14.99 3.04
C THR A 1 20.44 13.49 3.02
N TYR A 2 19.35 12.74 2.90
CA TYR A 2 19.44 11.30 2.70
C TYR A 2 20.29 11.03 1.44
N ASP A 3 21.27 10.15 1.54
CA ASP A 3 22.06 9.74 0.38
C ASP A 3 21.17 8.87 -0.54
N ASN A 4 20.47 9.56 -1.44
CA ASN A 4 19.59 8.93 -2.43
C ASN A 4 20.35 7.94 -3.32
N HIS A 5 21.68 8.07 -3.44
CA HIS A 5 22.49 7.14 -4.23
C HIS A 5 22.66 5.80 -3.53
N ALA A 6 23.05 5.79 -2.24
CA ALA A 6 23.20 4.56 -1.47
C ALA A 6 21.87 3.77 -1.36
N ALA A 7 20.77 4.48 -1.12
CA ALA A 7 19.43 3.87 -1.08
C ALA A 7 19.03 3.25 -2.43
N GLU A 8 19.37 3.91 -3.54
CA GLU A 8 19.07 3.41 -4.89
C GLU A 8 19.95 2.20 -5.26
N VAL A 9 21.23 2.19 -4.85
CA VAL A 9 22.13 1.04 -5.03
C VAL A 9 21.61 -0.17 -4.25
N GLN A 10 21.24 0.01 -2.99
CA GLN A 10 20.66 -1.06 -2.18
C GLN A 10 19.34 -1.58 -2.77
N ARG A 11 18.46 -0.67 -3.22
CA ARG A 11 17.22 -1.02 -3.91
C ARG A 11 17.48 -1.91 -5.13
N ARG A 12 18.38 -1.50 -6.02
CA ARG A 12 18.75 -2.29 -7.21
C ARG A 12 19.26 -3.67 -6.82
N SER A 13 20.14 -3.74 -5.82
CA SER A 13 20.66 -5.01 -5.30
C SER A 13 19.55 -5.95 -4.79
N CYS A 14 18.56 -5.41 -4.06
CA CYS A 14 17.41 -6.19 -3.60
C CYS A 14 16.56 -6.70 -4.76
N ILE A 15 16.21 -5.84 -5.73
CA ILE A 15 15.42 -6.19 -6.90
C ILE A 15 16.13 -7.27 -7.73
N ASP A 16 17.44 -7.12 -7.96
CA ASP A 16 18.25 -8.08 -8.69
C ASP A 16 18.37 -9.40 -7.92
N GLY A 17 18.44 -9.35 -6.59
CA GLY A 17 18.35 -10.51 -5.72
C GLY A 17 17.04 -11.28 -5.94
N TRP A 18 15.90 -10.61 -5.83
CA TRP A 18 14.58 -11.20 -6.02
C TRP A 18 14.41 -11.80 -7.42
N ARG A 19 14.82 -11.08 -8.46
CA ARG A 19 14.78 -11.57 -9.85
C ARG A 19 15.62 -12.82 -10.05
N ARG A 20 16.81 -12.90 -9.44
CA ARG A 20 17.66 -14.11 -9.46
C ARG A 20 17.00 -15.32 -8.79
N HIS A 21 16.05 -15.09 -7.89
CA HIS A 21 15.24 -16.14 -7.26
C HIS A 21 13.89 -16.36 -7.95
N GLY A 22 13.69 -15.81 -9.15
CA GLY A 22 12.46 -15.99 -9.94
C GLY A 22 11.27 -15.19 -9.44
N VAL A 23 11.49 -14.19 -8.57
CA VAL A 23 10.42 -13.30 -8.11
C VAL A 23 10.21 -12.19 -9.15
N GLU A 24 9.01 -12.15 -9.72
CA GLU A 24 8.61 -11.12 -10.67
C GLU A 24 7.94 -9.95 -9.94
N LEU A 25 8.63 -8.81 -9.91
CA LEU A 25 8.06 -7.55 -9.46
C LEU A 25 7.29 -6.90 -10.59
N SER A 26 5.96 -6.83 -10.45
CA SER A 26 5.10 -6.28 -11.49
C SER A 26 3.70 -6.05 -10.96
N ASP A 27 3.01 -5.11 -11.60
CA ASP A 27 1.61 -4.86 -11.31
C ASP A 27 0.73 -6.01 -11.81
N ARG A 28 -0.33 -6.31 -11.07
CA ARG A 28 -1.24 -7.43 -11.36
C ARG A 28 -2.68 -7.02 -11.10
N CYS A 29 -3.58 -7.53 -11.93
CA CYS A 29 -5.01 -7.43 -11.71
C CYS A 29 -5.57 -8.85 -11.53
N ILE A 30 -6.28 -9.07 -10.42
CA ILE A 30 -6.94 -10.35 -10.12
C ILE A 30 -8.43 -10.10 -10.04
N GLY A 31 -9.21 -10.74 -10.91
CA GLY A 31 -10.67 -10.72 -10.87
C GLY A 31 -11.21 -11.75 -9.88
N ILE A 32 -12.09 -11.35 -8.97
CA ILE A 32 -12.76 -12.23 -8.00
C ILE A 32 -14.21 -11.78 -7.81
N ASP A 33 -15.19 -12.59 -8.20
CA ASP A 33 -16.63 -12.33 -7.97
C ASP A 33 -17.09 -10.90 -8.35
N GLY A 34 -16.65 -10.41 -9.50
CA GLY A 34 -16.97 -9.08 -10.01
C GLY A 34 -16.19 -7.93 -9.36
N TRP A 35 -15.22 -8.22 -8.49
CA TRP A 35 -14.21 -7.29 -8.00
C TRP A 35 -12.90 -7.43 -8.77
N SER A 36 -12.15 -6.34 -8.82
CA SER A 36 -10.78 -6.30 -9.33
C SER A 36 -9.83 -5.94 -8.19
N LEU A 37 -8.90 -6.84 -7.89
CA LEU A 37 -7.79 -6.57 -6.99
C LEU A 37 -6.63 -6.04 -7.82
N LEU A 38 -6.27 -4.78 -7.62
CA LEU A 38 -5.17 -4.11 -8.31
C LEU A 38 -3.95 -4.14 -7.40
N LEU A 39 -3.01 -5.04 -7.67
CA LEU A 39 -1.76 -5.16 -6.93
C LEU A 39 -0.74 -4.26 -7.60
N VAL A 40 -0.31 -3.23 -6.89
CA VAL A 40 0.66 -2.25 -7.38
C VAL A 40 1.99 -2.42 -6.66
N ASP A 41 3.05 -2.66 -7.43
CA ASP A 41 4.40 -2.71 -6.88
C ASP A 41 4.83 -1.32 -6.39
N SER A 42 5.10 -1.24 -5.10
CA SER A 42 5.56 -0.04 -4.42
C SER A 42 6.80 -0.29 -3.56
N ALA A 43 7.50 -1.42 -3.74
CA ALA A 43 8.58 -1.87 -2.85
C ALA A 43 9.71 -0.84 -2.68
N SER A 44 9.73 0.18 -3.54
CA SER A 44 10.75 1.21 -3.62
C SER A 44 10.30 2.62 -3.21
N GLY A 45 9.15 2.75 -2.53
CA GLY A 45 8.59 4.04 -2.15
C GLY A 45 8.00 4.82 -3.34
N GLY A 46 7.66 4.14 -4.41
CA GLY A 46 7.00 4.67 -5.60
C GLY A 46 6.67 3.54 -6.57
N THR A 47 5.93 3.90 -7.62
CA THR A 47 5.48 3.05 -8.72
C THR A 47 6.37 3.26 -9.93
N ALA A 48 6.48 2.26 -10.80
CA ALA A 48 7.20 2.41 -12.05
C ALA A 48 6.42 3.33 -13.02
N PRO A 49 7.07 4.00 -13.99
CA PRO A 49 6.37 4.81 -14.98
C PRO A 49 5.27 4.05 -15.74
N GLU A 50 5.53 2.79 -16.08
CA GLU A 50 4.57 1.89 -16.74
C GLU A 50 3.32 1.59 -15.88
N SER A 51 3.44 1.65 -14.54
CA SER A 51 2.33 1.44 -13.62
C SER A 51 1.21 2.47 -13.80
N SER A 52 1.55 3.70 -14.19
CA SER A 52 0.57 4.76 -14.43
C SER A 52 -0.34 4.42 -15.61
N ALA A 53 0.25 4.07 -16.76
CA ALA A 53 -0.49 3.66 -17.95
C ALA A 53 -1.26 2.36 -17.69
N TRP A 54 -0.66 1.42 -16.96
CA TRP A 54 -1.32 0.18 -16.56
C TRP A 54 -2.54 0.45 -15.68
N LEU A 55 -2.42 1.29 -14.64
CA LEU A 55 -3.53 1.66 -13.76
C LEU A 55 -4.68 2.31 -14.52
N GLN A 56 -4.39 3.19 -15.49
CA GLN A 56 -5.42 3.82 -16.33
C GLN A 56 -6.22 2.81 -17.16
N ALA A 57 -5.61 1.69 -17.53
CA ALA A 57 -6.27 0.65 -18.31
C ALA A 57 -7.09 -0.34 -17.45
N GLN A 58 -7.03 -0.25 -16.12
CA GLN A 58 -7.72 -1.19 -15.24
C GLN A 58 -9.18 -0.82 -15.01
N PRO A 59 -10.06 -1.81 -14.76
CA PRO A 59 -11.41 -1.53 -14.29
C PRO A 59 -11.39 -0.87 -12.91
N HIS A 60 -12.30 0.09 -12.68
CA HIS A 60 -12.33 0.89 -11.44
C HIS A 60 -13.62 0.73 -10.62
N GLU A 61 -14.75 0.39 -11.25
CA GLU A 61 -16.08 0.41 -10.61
C GLU A 61 -16.17 -0.43 -9.32
N ARG A 62 -15.49 -1.57 -9.30
CA ARG A 62 -15.37 -2.47 -8.15
C ARG A 62 -13.91 -2.87 -7.93
N ALA A 63 -13.05 -1.87 -7.81
CA ALA A 63 -11.63 -2.09 -7.61
C ALA A 63 -11.20 -1.84 -6.16
N MET A 64 -10.29 -2.70 -5.69
CA MET A 64 -9.50 -2.48 -4.48
C MET A 64 -8.04 -2.39 -4.91
N LEU A 65 -7.33 -1.37 -4.43
CA LEU A 65 -5.88 -1.28 -4.64
C LEU A 65 -5.15 -1.88 -3.45
N LEU A 66 -4.19 -2.76 -3.73
CA LEU A 66 -3.30 -3.35 -2.76
C LEU A 66 -1.88 -2.92 -3.10
N THR A 67 -1.18 -2.37 -2.13
CA THR A 67 0.19 -1.91 -2.30
C THR A 67 0.96 -2.12 -1.01
N HIS A 68 2.29 -2.20 -1.05
CA HIS A 68 3.03 -2.45 0.19
C HIS A 68 3.22 -1.17 1.01
N VAL A 69 3.61 -0.09 0.33
CA VAL A 69 3.98 1.20 0.92
C VAL A 69 2.79 2.14 0.83
N PRO A 70 2.41 2.87 1.90
CA PRO A 70 1.26 3.76 1.90
C PRO A 70 1.32 4.83 0.81
N VAL A 71 0.18 5.08 0.16
CA VAL A 71 0.05 6.17 -0.81
C VAL A 71 0.35 7.50 -0.14
N ASP A 72 1.15 8.32 -0.81
CA ASP A 72 1.64 9.55 -0.24
C ASP A 72 0.57 10.66 -0.23
N ARG A 73 -0.04 10.87 0.94
CA ARG A 73 -1.11 11.87 1.16
C ARG A 73 -0.87 12.66 2.44
N PRO A 74 -1.22 13.96 2.49
CA PRO A 74 -1.12 14.76 3.71
C PRO A 74 -1.79 14.11 4.92
N LEU A 75 -3.00 13.54 4.74
CA LEU A 75 -3.74 12.86 5.80
C LEU A 75 -3.06 11.56 6.27
N VAL A 76 -2.46 10.81 5.36
CA VAL A 76 -1.69 9.59 5.69
C VAL A 76 -0.41 9.95 6.44
N ARG A 77 0.31 10.99 6.00
CA ARG A 77 1.50 11.50 6.70
C ARG A 77 1.16 12.00 8.11
N SER A 78 0.07 12.76 8.25
CA SER A 78 -0.42 13.23 9.55
C SER A 78 -0.70 12.04 10.48
N PHE A 79 -1.43 11.04 9.99
CA PHE A 79 -1.71 9.83 10.76
C PHE A 79 -0.42 9.12 11.20
N ILE A 80 0.56 8.98 10.31
CA ILE A 80 1.86 8.37 10.66
C ILE A 80 2.54 9.18 11.77
N ALA A 81 2.61 10.50 11.64
CA ALA A 81 3.24 11.37 12.63
C ALA A 81 2.51 11.36 13.99
N ASP A 82 1.19 11.22 13.99
CA ASP A 82 0.38 11.12 15.22
C ASP A 82 0.63 9.81 15.97
N VAL A 83 0.91 8.72 15.25
CA VAL A 83 1.21 7.40 15.84
C VAL A 83 2.69 7.27 16.22
N ASP A 84 3.60 7.77 15.39
CA ASP A 84 5.04 7.61 15.52
C ASP A 84 5.75 8.80 14.86
N SER A 85 5.99 9.85 15.64
CA SER A 85 6.55 11.12 15.18
C SER A 85 8.03 11.04 14.76
N GLU A 86 8.72 9.94 15.08
CA GLU A 86 10.10 9.72 14.67
C GLU A 86 10.21 9.17 13.23
N ARG A 87 9.09 8.75 12.62
CA ARG A 87 9.10 8.21 11.26
C ARG A 87 9.24 9.29 10.19
N ASP A 88 10.27 9.11 9.36
CA ASP A 88 10.43 9.89 8.14
C ASP A 88 9.42 9.44 7.08
N CYS A 89 8.39 10.26 6.85
CA CYS A 89 7.38 10.00 5.83
C CYS A 89 7.97 9.85 4.42
N ALA A 90 9.15 10.40 4.12
CA ALA A 90 9.79 10.19 2.82
C ALA A 90 10.14 8.71 2.57
N ILE A 91 10.31 7.92 3.64
CA ILE A 91 10.63 6.49 3.62
C ILE A 91 9.37 5.62 3.80
N TYR A 92 8.41 6.12 4.58
CA TYR A 92 7.21 5.37 4.95
C TYR A 92 5.99 5.60 4.06
N THR A 93 6.09 6.46 3.04
CA THR A 93 5.06 6.63 2.01
C THR A 93 5.64 6.50 0.60
N GLN A 94 4.77 6.44 -0.41
CA GLN A 94 5.12 6.44 -1.82
C GLN A 94 5.57 7.84 -2.31
N SER A 95 6.53 8.43 -1.62
CA SER A 95 7.00 9.82 -1.84
C SER A 95 7.57 10.05 -3.26
N ARG A 96 7.96 8.98 -3.96
CA ARG A 96 8.45 9.03 -5.36
C ARG A 96 7.32 8.96 -6.40
N SER A 97 6.07 8.77 -5.98
CA SER A 97 4.86 8.81 -6.84
C SER A 97 3.79 9.75 -6.27
N PRO A 98 4.09 11.05 -6.06
CA PRO A 98 3.18 11.97 -5.38
C PRO A 98 1.87 12.22 -6.14
N ALA A 99 1.86 11.98 -7.46
CA ALA A 99 0.68 12.15 -8.30
C ALA A 99 -0.24 10.92 -8.34
N LEU A 100 0.20 9.76 -7.79
CA LEU A 100 -0.54 8.48 -7.88
C LEU A 100 -2.00 8.63 -7.47
N PHE A 101 -2.25 9.31 -6.34
CA PHE A 101 -3.61 9.51 -5.86
C PHE A 101 -4.46 10.36 -6.79
N ALA A 102 -3.96 11.54 -7.18
CA ALA A 102 -4.71 12.49 -7.99
C ALA A 102 -5.01 11.92 -9.38
N ASP A 103 -4.04 11.23 -9.98
CA ASP A 103 -4.12 10.77 -11.37
C ASP A 103 -4.93 9.47 -11.51
N HIS A 104 -4.90 8.60 -10.49
CA HIS A 104 -5.38 7.22 -10.63
C HIS A 104 -6.39 6.77 -9.57
N LEU A 105 -6.39 7.35 -8.37
CA LEU A 105 -7.21 6.84 -7.26
C LEU A 105 -8.43 7.71 -7.00
N ALA A 106 -8.25 9.03 -6.98
CA ALA A 106 -9.29 9.99 -6.61
C ALA A 106 -10.55 9.81 -7.48
N GLY A 107 -11.69 9.54 -6.83
CA GLY A 107 -12.98 9.31 -7.50
C GLY A 107 -13.09 7.99 -8.28
N ARG A 108 -12.04 7.16 -8.31
CA ARG A 108 -11.99 5.90 -9.08
C ARG A 108 -11.90 4.67 -8.19
N ILE A 109 -11.02 4.70 -7.20
CA ILE A 109 -10.75 3.56 -6.32
C ILE A 109 -11.11 3.96 -4.89
N ARG A 110 -12.11 3.30 -4.32
CA ARG A 110 -12.67 3.66 -3.00
C ARG A 110 -11.96 2.99 -1.84
N THR A 111 -11.18 1.95 -2.10
CA THR A 111 -10.54 1.15 -1.06
C THR A 111 -9.09 0.85 -1.41
N VAL A 112 -8.18 1.23 -0.51
CA VAL A 112 -6.74 1.01 -0.63
C VAL A 112 -6.27 0.24 0.60
N PHE A 113 -5.54 -0.85 0.39
CA PHE A 113 -4.87 -1.60 1.45
C PHE A 113 -3.37 -1.41 1.34
N THR A 114 -2.73 -1.14 2.47
CA THR A 114 -1.28 -0.99 2.55
C THR A 114 -0.71 -1.64 3.79
N GLY A 115 0.54 -2.10 3.69
CA GLY A 115 1.32 -2.58 4.82
C GLY A 115 2.38 -1.55 5.23
N HIS A 116 3.61 -2.04 5.41
CA HIS A 116 4.86 -1.29 5.68
C HIS A 116 4.95 -0.60 7.05
N LEU A 117 3.83 -0.09 7.57
CA LEU A 117 3.86 0.68 8.81
C LEU A 117 4.00 -0.19 10.07
N HIS A 118 3.56 -1.45 10.02
CA HIS A 118 3.54 -2.35 11.20
C HIS A 118 2.77 -1.72 12.39
N PHE A 119 1.69 -1.02 12.06
CA PHE A 119 0.63 -0.61 12.98
C PHE A 119 -0.66 -0.42 12.18
N PRO A 120 -1.84 -0.68 12.77
CA PRO A 120 -3.10 -0.55 12.07
C PRO A 120 -3.55 0.92 11.99
N GLY A 121 -4.32 1.25 10.97
CA GLY A 121 -4.90 2.58 10.82
C GLY A 121 -5.98 2.64 9.75
N LEU A 122 -6.84 3.65 9.87
CA LEU A 122 -7.89 3.94 8.90
C LEU A 122 -7.88 5.43 8.59
N VAL A 123 -7.58 5.78 7.34
CA VAL A 123 -7.57 7.18 6.88
C VAL A 123 -8.57 7.34 5.75
N ARG A 124 -9.35 8.42 5.75
CA ARG A 124 -10.29 8.74 4.66
C ARG A 124 -9.88 10.04 3.98
N ASP A 125 -9.78 10.01 2.65
CA ASP A 125 -9.52 11.18 1.80
C ASP A 125 -10.58 11.20 0.68
N GLY A 126 -11.60 12.06 0.86
CA GLY A 126 -12.82 12.02 0.05
C GLY A 126 -13.51 10.65 0.13
N ASP A 127 -13.78 10.05 -1.03
CA ASP A 127 -14.42 8.74 -1.15
C ASP A 127 -13.45 7.56 -1.03
N THR A 128 -12.14 7.84 -0.86
CA THR A 128 -11.12 6.79 -0.73
C THR A 128 -10.84 6.51 0.73
N THR A 129 -10.93 5.24 1.11
CA THR A 129 -10.55 4.74 2.43
C THR A 129 -9.24 3.95 2.33
N PHE A 130 -8.24 4.37 3.10
CA PHE A 130 -6.95 3.71 3.26
C PHE A 130 -6.96 2.85 4.52
N HIS A 131 -6.82 1.55 4.33
CA HIS A 131 -6.63 0.55 5.38
C HIS A 131 -5.13 0.29 5.54
N LEU A 132 -4.56 0.84 6.60
CA LEU A 132 -3.17 0.60 7.00
C LEU A 132 -3.17 -0.67 7.84
N LEU A 133 -2.59 -1.75 7.31
CA LEU A 133 -2.61 -3.07 7.90
C LEU A 133 -1.41 -3.26 8.84
N ASP A 134 -1.66 -3.91 9.97
CA ASP A 134 -0.63 -4.26 10.94
C ASP A 134 0.19 -5.49 10.49
N ALA A 135 1.28 -5.77 11.18
CA ALA A 135 2.15 -6.90 10.89
C ALA A 135 1.52 -8.25 11.29
N SER A 136 1.79 -9.27 10.48
CA SER A 136 1.40 -10.66 10.74
C SER A 136 2.36 -11.41 11.66
N PHE A 137 3.23 -10.69 12.37
CA PHE A 137 4.19 -11.23 13.34
C PHE A 137 4.13 -10.44 14.64
N ALA A 138 4.49 -11.07 15.76
CA ALA A 138 4.52 -10.41 17.05
C ALA A 138 5.60 -9.32 17.09
N ARG A 139 5.26 -8.16 17.67
CA ARG A 139 6.18 -7.03 17.82
C ARG A 139 5.95 -6.36 19.18
N GLY A 140 6.95 -6.46 20.06
CA GLY A 140 6.84 -5.96 21.43
C GLY A 140 5.69 -6.62 22.18
N SER A 141 4.73 -5.83 22.66
CA SER A 141 3.55 -6.31 23.37
C SER A 141 2.33 -6.56 22.47
N ARG A 142 2.48 -6.50 21.15
CA ARG A 142 1.39 -6.79 20.19
C ARG A 142 1.63 -8.15 19.53
N GLY A 143 0.60 -8.99 19.53
CA GLY A 143 0.63 -10.26 18.79
C GLY A 143 0.42 -10.04 17.29
N PRO A 144 0.56 -11.10 16.49
CA PRO A 144 0.35 -11.04 15.05
C PRO A 144 -1.10 -10.63 14.72
N SER A 145 -1.27 -9.91 13.62
CA SER A 145 -2.56 -9.41 13.16
C SER A 145 -2.91 -9.88 11.75
N VAL A 146 -4.20 -10.07 11.48
CA VAL A 146 -4.75 -10.37 10.15
C VAL A 146 -5.99 -9.53 9.89
N ALA A 147 -6.19 -9.11 8.64
CA ALA A 147 -7.42 -8.45 8.20
C ALA A 147 -8.26 -9.40 7.33
N ILE A 148 -9.54 -9.50 7.65
CA ILE A 148 -10.55 -10.20 6.86
C ILE A 148 -11.32 -9.15 6.07
N VAL A 149 -11.40 -9.33 4.76
CA VAL A 149 -12.11 -8.43 3.84
C VAL A 149 -13.36 -9.16 3.31
N ASP A 150 -14.53 -8.61 3.61
CA ASP A 150 -15.82 -9.08 3.14
C ASP A 150 -16.38 -8.09 2.12
N THR A 151 -16.69 -8.58 0.91
CA THR A 151 -17.21 -7.78 -0.20
C THR A 151 -18.71 -8.02 -0.47
N GLY A 152 -19.38 -8.78 0.40
CA GLY A 152 -20.79 -9.12 0.30
C GLY A 152 -21.70 -7.88 0.29
N GLY A 153 -22.73 -7.93 -0.55
CA GLY A 153 -23.69 -6.83 -0.69
C GLY A 153 -23.16 -5.62 -1.49
N GLY A 154 -22.03 -5.75 -2.19
CA GLY A 154 -21.46 -4.69 -3.02
C GLY A 154 -20.70 -3.62 -2.23
N SER A 155 -20.35 -3.89 -0.98
CA SER A 155 -19.59 -2.99 -0.10
C SER A 155 -18.39 -3.72 0.49
N VAL A 156 -17.30 -2.98 0.77
CA VAL A 156 -16.13 -3.55 1.46
C VAL A 156 -16.27 -3.35 2.97
N ARG A 157 -16.19 -4.44 3.72
CA ARG A 157 -16.08 -4.46 5.18
C ARG A 157 -14.76 -5.11 5.59
N VAL A 158 -14.07 -4.49 6.53
CA VAL A 158 -12.74 -4.96 6.98
C VAL A 158 -12.78 -5.21 8.47
N THR A 159 -12.42 -6.44 8.88
CA THR A 159 -12.31 -6.84 10.29
C THR A 159 -10.88 -7.22 10.59
N SER A 160 -10.25 -6.56 11.54
CA SER A 160 -8.90 -6.90 12.00
C SER A 160 -8.96 -7.81 13.23
N LEU A 161 -8.19 -8.89 13.20
CA LEU A 161 -8.03 -9.83 14.31
C LEU A 161 -6.57 -9.81 14.77
N THR A 162 -6.35 -9.60 16.06
CA THR A 162 -5.01 -9.62 16.66
C THR A 162 -4.94 -10.75 17.67
N ALA A 163 -3.96 -11.63 17.53
CA ALA A 163 -3.72 -12.69 18.50
C ALA A 163 -3.14 -12.11 19.80
N PRO A 164 -3.42 -12.72 20.96
CA PRO A 164 -2.69 -12.39 22.19
C PRO A 164 -1.20 -12.71 22.05
N VAL A 165 -0.37 -12.04 22.85
CA VAL A 165 1.07 -12.35 23.01
C VAL A 165 1.25 -13.47 24.02
#